data_AF-H3C2T7-F1
#
_entry.id   AF-H3C2T7-F1
#
_cell.length_a   1.000
_cell.length_b   1.000
_cell.length_c   1.000
_cell.angle_alpha   90.00
_cell.angle_beta   90.00
_cell.angle_gamma   90.00
#
_symmetry.space_group_name_H-M   'P 1'
#
loop_
_entity.id
_entity.type
_entity.pdbx_description
1 polymer ?
#
loop_
_entity_poly.entity_id
_entity_poly.type
_entity_poly.pdbx_seq_one_letter_code
_entity_poly.pdbx_strand_id
1 'polypeptide(L)' 'NFNSPNLEDDVKGKISFDGDGRSHSSLNISALSLADSGVYFCAANTVTNTQPAYFGPGTKLTVL' A
#
# COMPACT_ATOMS: atom_id res chain seq x y z
N ASN A 1 12.26 7.93 0.42
CA ASN A 1 11.80 7.99 -0.98
C ASN A 1 12.14 6.66 -1.65
N PHE A 2 11.15 5.78 -1.81
CA PHE A 2 11.32 4.50 -2.54
C PHE A 2 11.18 4.82 -4.03
N ASN A 3 12.29 5.12 -4.71
CA ASN A 3 12.27 5.63 -6.09
C ASN A 3 11.88 4.57 -7.15
N SER A 4 11.65 3.32 -6.76
CA SER A 4 11.22 2.23 -7.67
C SER A 4 10.57 1.09 -6.87
N PRO A 5 9.27 1.17 -6.55
CA PRO A 5 8.56 0.08 -5.90
C PRO A 5 8.45 -1.14 -6.85
N ASN A 6 8.60 -2.34 -6.29
CA ASN A 6 8.26 -3.57 -7.00
C ASN A 6 6.74 -3.74 -6.94
N LEU A 7 6.06 -3.25 -7.98
CA LEU A 7 4.61 -3.32 -8.10
C LEU A 7 4.18 -4.61 -8.80
N GLU A 8 3.07 -5.19 -8.35
CA GLU A 8 2.37 -6.23 -9.10
C GLU A 8 1.83 -5.65 -10.41
N ASP A 9 1.76 -6.47 -11.45
CA ASP A 9 1.32 -6.02 -12.78
C ASP A 9 -0.12 -5.48 -12.77
N ASP A 10 -1.00 -6.05 -11.94
CA ASP A 10 -2.42 -5.69 -11.86
C ASP A 10 -2.67 -4.27 -11.30
N VAL A 11 -1.74 -3.77 -10.47
CA VAL A 11 -1.82 -2.45 -9.81
C VAL A 11 -0.91 -1.41 -10.46
N LYS A 12 -0.08 -1.84 -11.41
CA LYS A 12 0.90 -0.98 -12.08
C LYS A 12 0.20 0.16 -12.82
N GLY A 13 0.62 1.39 -12.53
CA GLY A 13 0.04 2.60 -13.12
C GLY A 13 -1.31 3.02 -12.53
N LYS A 14 -1.92 2.22 -11.65
CA LYS A 14 -3.16 2.58 -10.94
C LYS A 14 -2.87 3.15 -9.55
N ILE A 15 -1.85 2.64 -8.88
CA ILE A 15 -1.51 3.04 -7.50
C ILE A 15 -0.32 4.00 -7.43
N SER A 16 -0.38 4.90 -6.45
CA SER A 16 0.71 5.80 -6.10
C SER A 16 0.79 5.96 -4.58
N PHE A 17 2.00 6.15 -4.07
CA PHE A 17 2.26 6.37 -2.65
C PHE A 17 2.71 7.81 -2.43
N ASP A 18 2.17 8.45 -1.39
CA ASP A 18 2.56 9.79 -0.95
C ASP A 18 2.86 9.80 0.57
N GLY A 19 3.60 10.80 1.03
CA GLY A 19 3.97 10.99 2.44
C GLY A 19 5.29 10.32 2.89
N ASP A 20 5.46 10.22 4.21
CA ASP A 20 6.62 9.58 4.86
C ASP A 20 6.20 8.25 5.49
N GLY A 21 6.63 7.14 4.90
CA GLY A 21 6.36 5.78 5.39
C GLY A 21 6.83 5.48 6.82
N ARG A 22 7.62 6.37 7.44
CA ARG A 22 8.02 6.27 8.86
C ARG A 22 6.97 6.82 9.82
N SER A 23 6.02 7.63 9.34
CA SER A 23 5.01 8.28 10.18
C SER A 23 3.62 8.25 9.57
N HIS A 24 3.47 8.78 8.36
CA HIS A 24 2.18 8.94 7.68
C HIS A 24 2.40 8.75 6.19
N SER A 25 1.85 7.68 5.64
CA SER A 25 1.82 7.43 4.20
C SER A 25 0.37 7.35 3.72
N SER A 26 0.16 7.77 2.48
CA SER A 26 -1.12 7.68 1.80
C SER A 26 -0.96 6.80 0.57
N LEU A 27 -1.94 5.92 0.36
CA LEU A 27 -2.09 5.12 -0.85
C LEU A 27 -3.21 5.73 -1.68
N ASN A 28 -2.89 6.22 -2.87
CA ASN A 28 -3.87 6.69 -3.83
C ASN A 28 -4.06 5.65 -4.92
N ILE A 29 -5.31 5.25 -5.14
CA ILE A 29 -5.72 4.24 -6.13
C ILE A 29 -6.62 4.93 -7.15
N SER A 30 -6.18 4.94 -8.40
CA SER A 30 -6.93 5.50 -9.53
C SER A 30 -7.54 4.40 -10.38
N ALA A 31 -8.60 4.72 -11.12
CA ALA A 31 -9.31 3.79 -12.00
C ALA A 31 -9.73 2.47 -11.31
N LEU A 32 -10.40 2.60 -10.16
CA LEU A 32 -10.91 1.47 -9.38
C LEU A 32 -11.78 0.53 -10.22
N SER A 33 -11.55 -0.76 -10.05
CA SER A 33 -12.26 -1.86 -10.68
C SER A 33 -12.76 -2.85 -9.62
N LEU A 34 -13.67 -3.74 -9.99
CA LEU A 34 -14.19 -4.76 -9.06
C LEU A 34 -13.08 -5.62 -8.44
N ALA A 35 -11.99 -5.86 -9.18
CA ALA A 35 -10.83 -6.62 -8.72
C ALA A 35 -10.04 -5.93 -7.59
N ASP A 36 -10.20 -4.61 -7.43
CA ASP A 36 -9.52 -3.83 -6.39
C ASP A 36 -10.27 -3.88 -5.03
N SER A 37 -11.42 -4.56 -4.97
CA SER A 37 -12.16 -4.75 -3.72
C SER A 37 -11.39 -5.69 -2.79
N GLY A 38 -11.16 -5.26 -1.55
CA GLY A 38 -10.35 -6.01 -0.60
C GLY A 38 -10.15 -5.28 0.72
N VAL A 39 -9.31 -5.87 1.58
CA VAL A 39 -8.86 -5.22 2.82
C VAL A 39 -7.42 -4.76 2.63
N TYR A 40 -7.20 -3.46 2.77
CA TYR A 40 -5.92 -2.80 2.59
C TYR A 40 -5.25 -2.60 3.94
N PHE A 41 -4.03 -3.10 4.09
CA PHE A 41 -3.26 -2.99 5.33
C PHE A 41 -2.09 -2.03 5.15
N CYS A 42 -1.96 -1.07 6.06
CA CYS A 42 -0.73 -0.31 6.20
C CYS A 42 0.32 -1.20 6.87
N ALA A 43 1.50 -1.34 6.26
CA ALA A 43 2.62 -2.09 6.82
C ALA A 43 3.82 -1.17 7.02
N ALA A 44 4.46 -1.27 8.18
CA ALA A 44 5.71 -0.59 8.49
C ALA A 44 6.77 -1.62 8.85
N ASN A 45 7.95 -1.49 8.25
CA ASN A 45 9.13 -2.27 8.62
C ASN A 45 10.33 -1.35 8.79
N THR A 46 11.16 -1.69 9.76
CA THR A 46 12.46 -1.08 9.99
C THR A 46 13.50 -1.74 9.08
N VAL A 47 14.50 -0.99 8.61
CA VAL A 47 15.40 -1.39 7.50
C VAL A 47 16.23 -2.66 7.82
N THR A 48 16.24 -3.12 9.07
CA THR A 48 16.88 -4.37 9.44
C THR A 48 15.91 -5.54 9.24
N ASN A 49 16.19 -6.44 8.29
CA ASN A 49 15.42 -7.65 7.98
C ASN A 49 15.25 -8.65 9.16
N THR A 50 15.68 -8.28 10.35
CA THR A 50 15.54 -9.03 11.60
C THR A 50 14.33 -8.58 12.44
N GLN A 51 13.69 -7.46 12.09
CA GLN A 51 12.52 -6.94 12.81
C GLN A 51 11.21 -7.37 12.13
N PRO A 52 10.15 -7.66 12.91
CA PRO A 52 8.87 -8.04 12.35
C PRO A 52 8.23 -6.87 11.60
N ALA A 53 7.44 -7.19 10.56
CA ALA A 53 6.56 -6.20 9.93
C ALA A 53 5.36 -5.92 10.84
N TYR A 54 5.07 -4.63 11.06
CA TYR A 54 3.90 -4.19 11.82
C TYR A 54 2.77 -3.86 10.85
N PHE A 55 1.61 -4.46 11.07
CA PHE A 55 0.41 -4.24 10.27
C PHE A 55 -0.62 -3.43 11.05
N GLY A 56 -1.23 -2.45 10.39
CA GLY A 56 -2.40 -1.76 10.90
C GLY A 56 -3.64 -2.66 10.93
N PRO A 57 -4.76 -2.19 11.50
CA PRO A 57 -6.00 -2.96 11.62
C PRO A 57 -6.67 -3.30 10.28
N GLY A 58 -6.24 -2.68 9.18
CA GLY A 58 -6.81 -2.85 7.85
C GLY A 58 -7.98 -1.92 7.58
N THR A 59 -8.23 -1.63 6.30
CA THR A 59 -9.36 -0.83 5.83
C THR A 59 -10.05 -1.58 4.68
N LYS A 60 -11.35 -1.83 4.82
CA LYS A 60 -12.13 -2.50 3.77
C LYS A 60 -12.51 -1.51 2.67
N LEU A 61 -12.11 -1.80 1.44
CA LEU A 61 -12.54 -1.12 0.23
C LEU A 61 -13.48 -2.03 -0.55
N THR A 62 -14.58 -1.47 -1.05
CA THR A 62 -15.53 -2.21 -1.90
C THR A 62 -15.91 -1.31 -3.07
N VAL A 63 -15.69 -1.82 -4.28
CA VAL A 63 -16.12 -1.20 -5.54
C VAL A 63 -17.43 -1.85 -5.94
N LEU A 64 -18.43 -1.04 -6.30
CA LEU A 64 -19.78 -1.47 -6.66
C LEU A 64 -20.05 -1.22 -8.14
#